data_AF-A0A530Y558-F1
#
_entry.id   AF-A0A530Y558-F1
#
_cell.length_a   1.000
_cell.length_b   1.000
_cell.length_c   1.000
_cell.angle_alpha   90.00
_cell.angle_beta   90.00
_cell.angle_gamma   90.00
#
_symmetry.space_group_name_H-M   'P 1'
#
loop_
_entity.id
_entity.type
_entity.pdbx_description
1 polymer ?
#
loop_
_entity_poly.entity_id
_entity_poly.type
_entity_poly.pdbx_seq_one_letter_code
_entity_poly.pdbx_strand_id
1 'polypeptide(L)'
;TFWTAVGANRAELEEAIARLDHPEAFARQAMLAWTRSQVQTRHLGLSLADAANVQNLARYLIYPDPFLRLPAESIASGLGRQSGLWPTSISGDFPIFLVRIGDVADLEIVAQALRFQEYMRARGMMIDFVVVNEQASSYVQDLQRAVETLCENSRLRGKELGPRQHIFAVRRDLMDEATYKTLLATARVV
;
A
#
# COMPACT_ATOMS: atom_id res chain seq x y z
N THR A 1 -32.31 -10.29 0.65
CA THR A 1 -31.06 -9.71 0.14
C THR A 1 -31.34 -8.30 -0.33
N PHE A 2 -30.49 -7.33 0.01
CA PHE A 2 -30.58 -5.98 -0.51
C PHE A 2 -29.39 -5.72 -1.43
N TRP A 3 -29.62 -4.99 -2.52
CA TRP A 3 -28.57 -4.58 -3.45
C TRP A 3 -28.36 -3.07 -3.33
N THR A 4 -27.09 -2.66 -3.33
CA THR A 4 -26.70 -1.27 -3.60
C THR A 4 -26.02 -1.26 -4.95
N ALA A 5 -26.55 -0.49 -5.91
CA ALA A 5 -25.99 -0.35 -7.25
C ALA A 5 -25.64 1.12 -7.52
N VAL A 6 -24.52 1.34 -8.19
CA VAL A 6 -24.03 2.68 -8.59
C VAL A 6 -23.63 2.59 -10.07
N GLY A 7 -24.02 3.60 -10.85
CA GLY A 7 -23.62 3.76 -12.26
C GLY A 7 -23.25 5.21 -12.53
N ALA A 8 -22.46 5.49 -13.57
CA ALA A 8 -22.05 6.85 -13.91
C ALA A 8 -23.23 7.69 -14.43
N ASN A 9 -24.28 7.03 -14.91
CA ASN A 9 -25.50 7.63 -15.43
C ASN A 9 -26.70 6.70 -15.22
N ARG A 10 -27.90 7.17 -15.57
CA ARG A 10 -29.15 6.42 -15.40
C ARG A 10 -29.18 5.10 -16.17
N ALA A 11 -28.68 5.11 -17.41
CA ALA A 11 -28.72 3.93 -18.27
C ALA A 11 -27.85 2.79 -17.69
N GLU A 12 -26.65 3.11 -17.22
CA GLU A 12 -25.79 2.12 -16.54
C GLU A 12 -26.41 1.56 -15.26
N LEU A 13 -27.10 2.42 -14.48
CA LEU A 13 -27.79 1.98 -13.27
C LEU A 13 -28.95 1.03 -13.60
N GLU A 14 -29.74 1.34 -14.63
CA GLU A 14 -30.84 0.49 -15.09
C GLU A 14 -30.34 -0.86 -15.59
N GLU A 15 -29.22 -0.88 -16.33
CA GLU A 15 -28.60 -2.13 -16.77
C GLU A 15 -28.10 -2.97 -15.57
N ALA A 16 -27.49 -2.33 -14.57
CA ALA A 16 -27.05 -3.00 -13.36
C ALA A 16 -28.24 -3.59 -12.59
N ILE A 17 -29.33 -2.83 -12.43
CA ILE A 17 -30.56 -3.30 -11.76
C ILE A 17 -31.15 -4.49 -12.52
N ALA A 18 -31.31 -4.40 -13.85
CA ALA A 18 -31.87 -5.48 -14.67
C ALA A 18 -31.07 -6.78 -14.52
N ARG A 19 -29.74 -6.69 -14.39
CA ARG A 19 -28.87 -7.86 -14.17
C ARG A 19 -29.03 -8.50 -12.78
N LEU A 20 -29.40 -7.70 -11.78
CA LEU A 20 -29.49 -8.07 -10.37
C LEU A 20 -30.92 -8.45 -9.94
N ASP A 21 -31.94 -8.05 -10.70
CA ASP A 21 -33.37 -8.29 -10.44
C ASP A 21 -33.81 -9.73 -10.81
N HIS A 22 -33.01 -10.70 -10.41
CA HIS A 22 -33.28 -12.12 -10.58
C HIS A 22 -32.97 -12.88 -9.28
N PRO A 23 -33.80 -13.85 -8.86
CA PRO A 23 -33.59 -14.59 -7.61
C PRO A 23 -32.19 -15.23 -7.47
N GLU A 24 -31.63 -15.71 -8.58
CA GLU A 24 -30.31 -16.37 -8.61
C GLU A 24 -29.13 -15.39 -8.69
N ALA A 25 -29.39 -14.11 -8.91
CA ALA A 25 -28.33 -13.12 -9.15
C ALA A 25 -27.36 -13.07 -7.96
N PHE A 26 -27.85 -13.16 -6.73
CA PHE A 26 -27.00 -13.11 -5.54
C PHE A 26 -26.02 -14.27 -5.49
N ALA A 27 -26.51 -15.52 -5.62
CA ALA A 27 -25.66 -16.70 -5.58
C ALA A 27 -24.60 -16.66 -6.68
N ARG A 28 -24.99 -16.26 -7.90
CA ARG A 28 -24.08 -16.12 -9.04
C ARG A 28 -23.01 -15.04 -8.80
N GLN A 29 -23.40 -13.84 -8.39
CA GLN A 29 -22.46 -12.75 -8.14
C GLN A 29 -21.53 -13.04 -6.96
N ALA A 30 -22.03 -13.65 -5.90
CA ALA A 30 -21.22 -14.08 -4.75
C ALA A 30 -20.16 -15.10 -5.19
N MET A 31 -20.54 -16.11 -6.00
CA MET A 31 -19.61 -17.08 -6.56
C MET A 31 -18.55 -16.43 -7.46
N LEU A 32 -18.95 -15.51 -8.34
CA LEU A 32 -18.01 -14.77 -9.20
C LEU A 32 -17.04 -13.91 -8.39
N ALA A 33 -17.53 -13.19 -7.39
CA ALA A 33 -16.70 -12.37 -6.51
C ALA A 33 -15.70 -13.20 -5.69
N TRP A 34 -16.13 -14.36 -5.20
CA TRP A 34 -15.29 -15.34 -4.52
C TRP A 34 -14.18 -15.87 -5.43
N THR A 35 -14.54 -16.38 -6.61
CA THR A 35 -13.58 -16.92 -7.59
C THR A 35 -12.59 -15.85 -8.03
N ARG A 36 -13.06 -14.63 -8.34
CA ARG A 36 -12.20 -13.50 -8.69
C ARG A 36 -11.22 -13.17 -7.57
N SER A 37 -11.67 -13.16 -6.32
CA SER A 37 -10.79 -12.91 -5.17
C SER A 37 -9.71 -13.99 -5.00
N GLN A 38 -10.06 -15.26 -5.17
CA GLN A 38 -9.07 -16.34 -5.09
C GLN A 38 -8.02 -16.25 -6.21
N VAL A 39 -8.48 -16.04 -7.45
CA VAL A 39 -7.61 -15.92 -8.63
C VAL A 39 -6.65 -14.74 -8.46
N GLN A 40 -7.17 -13.58 -8.06
CA GLN A 40 -6.35 -12.38 -7.86
C GLN A 40 -5.32 -12.55 -6.73
N THR A 41 -5.71 -13.17 -5.61
CA THR A 41 -4.81 -13.42 -4.48
C THR A 41 -3.66 -14.36 -4.90
N ARG A 42 -3.96 -15.40 -5.70
CA ARG A 42 -2.93 -16.29 -6.28
C ARG A 42 -2.01 -15.58 -7.27
N HIS A 43 -2.53 -14.71 -8.15
CA HIS A 43 -1.70 -13.93 -9.07
C HIS A 43 -0.71 -13.01 -8.36
N LEU A 44 -1.06 -12.54 -7.16
CA LEU A 44 -0.18 -11.74 -6.29
C LEU A 44 0.79 -12.59 -5.46
N GLY A 45 0.70 -13.92 -5.55
CA GLY A 45 1.52 -14.84 -4.75
C GLY A 45 1.20 -14.76 -3.25
N LEU A 46 -0.05 -14.45 -2.90
CA LEU A 46 -0.53 -14.38 -1.52
C LEU A 46 -1.38 -15.61 -1.19
N SER A 47 -1.32 -16.06 0.06
CA SER A 47 -2.30 -16.99 0.61
C SER A 47 -3.58 -16.24 1.04
N LEU A 48 -4.65 -16.97 1.37
CA LEU A 48 -5.85 -16.35 1.96
C LEU A 48 -5.58 -15.76 3.34
N ALA A 49 -4.66 -16.37 4.11
CA ALA A 49 -4.22 -15.84 5.40
C ALA A 49 -3.46 -14.52 5.21
N ASP A 50 -2.58 -14.44 4.21
CA ASP A 50 -1.90 -13.19 3.87
C ASP A 50 -2.91 -12.12 3.48
N ALA A 51 -3.88 -12.43 2.61
CA ALA A 51 -4.92 -11.49 2.22
C ALA A 51 -5.71 -10.95 3.42
N ALA A 52 -6.04 -11.79 4.40
CA ALA A 52 -6.67 -11.36 5.64
C ALA A 52 -5.76 -10.44 6.47
N ASN A 53 -4.46 -10.74 6.55
CA ASN A 53 -3.47 -9.87 7.19
C ASN A 53 -3.35 -8.52 6.48
N VAL A 54 -3.39 -8.49 5.14
CA VAL A 54 -3.38 -7.23 4.38
C VAL A 54 -4.64 -6.41 4.67
N GLN A 55 -5.81 -7.03 4.77
CA GLN A 55 -7.04 -6.32 5.15
C GLN A 55 -6.95 -5.73 6.56
N ASN A 56 -6.38 -6.48 7.51
CA ASN A 56 -6.10 -5.96 8.85
C ASN A 56 -5.10 -4.81 8.83
N LEU A 57 -4.03 -4.91 8.02
CA LEU A 57 -3.05 -3.83 7.84
C LEU A 57 -3.68 -2.58 7.24
N ALA A 58 -4.51 -2.74 6.21
CA ALA A 58 -5.25 -1.66 5.55
C ALA A 58 -6.13 -0.89 6.54
N ARG A 59 -6.70 -1.58 7.55
CA ARG A 59 -7.46 -0.92 8.64
C ARG A 59 -6.63 0.16 9.33
N TYR A 60 -5.35 -0.10 9.59
CA TYR A 60 -4.45 0.81 10.31
C TYR A 60 -4.00 1.98 9.43
N LEU A 61 -3.97 1.77 8.11
CA LEU A 61 -3.72 2.84 7.15
C LEU A 61 -4.94 3.76 6.99
N ILE A 62 -6.17 3.29 7.21
CA ILE A 62 -7.38 4.14 7.19
C ILE A 62 -7.59 4.80 8.56
N TYR A 63 -7.53 4.00 9.63
CA TYR A 63 -7.70 4.41 11.02
C TYR A 63 -6.41 4.10 11.79
N PRO A 64 -5.50 5.09 11.91
CA PRO A 64 -4.21 4.89 12.56
C PRO A 64 -4.36 4.44 14.02
N ASP A 65 -3.57 3.45 14.41
CA ASP A 65 -3.55 2.87 15.74
C ASP A 65 -2.12 2.97 16.33
N PRO A 66 -1.96 3.30 17.63
CA PRO A 66 -0.65 3.37 18.28
C PRO A 66 0.19 2.09 18.17
N PHE A 67 -0.42 0.93 17.90
CA PHE A 67 0.28 -0.34 17.77
C PHE A 67 1.25 -0.41 16.57
N LEU A 68 0.89 0.20 15.44
CA LEU A 68 1.72 0.21 14.22
C LEU A 68 2.24 1.60 13.84
N ARG A 69 1.96 2.60 14.68
CA ARG A 69 2.37 3.98 14.44
C ARG A 69 3.39 4.39 15.47
N LEU A 70 4.17 5.42 15.16
CA LEU A 70 5.06 6.01 16.14
C LEU A 70 4.31 6.52 17.39
N PRO A 71 4.99 6.53 18.56
CA PRO A 71 4.44 7.10 19.79
C PRO A 71 4.00 8.56 19.60
N ALA A 72 2.98 8.97 20.33
CA ALA A 72 2.38 10.30 20.21
C ALA A 72 3.40 11.43 20.46
N GLU A 73 4.34 11.23 21.37
CA GLU A 73 5.40 12.18 21.71
C GLU A 73 6.40 12.34 20.55
N SER A 74 6.72 11.24 19.86
CA SER A 74 7.58 11.24 18.66
C SER A 74 6.88 11.92 17.49
N ILE A 75 5.57 11.71 17.32
CA ILE A 75 4.78 12.42 16.31
C ILE A 75 4.73 13.91 16.63
N ALA A 76 4.40 14.29 17.87
CA ALA A 76 4.26 15.69 18.25
C ALA A 76 5.56 16.50 18.09
N SER A 77 6.71 15.87 18.34
CA SER A 77 8.03 16.51 18.20
C SER A 77 8.63 16.39 16.79
N GLY A 78 8.18 15.42 15.99
CA GLY A 78 8.74 15.10 14.67
C GLY A 78 7.90 15.54 13.47
N LEU A 79 6.61 15.82 13.65
CA LEU A 79 5.70 16.17 12.57
C LEU A 79 5.99 17.58 12.03
N GLY A 80 6.58 17.64 10.84
CA GLY A 80 6.77 18.87 10.08
C GLY A 80 5.60 19.21 9.16
N ARG A 81 5.82 20.21 8.30
CA ARG A 81 4.90 20.54 7.21
C ARG A 81 4.92 19.42 6.17
N GLN A 82 3.79 19.19 5.51
CA GLN A 82 3.69 18.22 4.41
C GLN A 82 4.78 18.42 3.34
N SER A 83 5.12 19.67 3.02
CA SER A 83 6.18 20.00 2.06
C SER A 83 7.57 19.50 2.45
N GLY A 84 7.77 19.13 3.73
CA GLY A 84 8.99 18.48 4.19
C GLY A 84 9.20 17.09 3.60
N LEU A 85 8.18 16.48 2.97
CA LEU A 85 8.28 15.19 2.27
C LEU A 85 8.75 15.32 0.82
N TRP A 86 8.65 16.51 0.22
CA TRP A 86 8.92 16.71 -1.21
C TRP A 86 10.37 16.46 -1.63
N PRO A 87 11.42 16.67 -0.79
CA PRO A 87 12.78 16.26 -1.12
C PRO A 87 12.91 14.76 -1.43
N THR A 88 11.99 13.93 -0.94
CA THR A 88 11.94 12.49 -1.23
C THR A 88 10.93 12.13 -2.32
N SER A 89 10.39 13.13 -3.04
CA SER A 89 9.35 13.00 -4.07
C SER A 89 8.02 12.40 -3.58
N ILE A 90 7.77 12.42 -2.27
CA ILE A 90 6.53 11.95 -1.66
C ILE A 90 5.61 13.16 -1.47
N SER A 91 4.37 13.10 -1.96
CA SER A 91 3.45 14.24 -1.86
C SER A 91 2.88 14.41 -0.45
N GLY A 92 2.60 13.29 0.25
CA GLY A 92 1.95 13.24 1.55
C GLY A 92 0.42 13.22 1.50
N ASP A 93 -0.18 13.09 0.31
CA ASP A 93 -1.64 13.08 0.14
C ASP A 93 -2.27 11.71 0.42
N PHE A 94 -1.50 10.64 0.27
CA PHE A 94 -1.96 9.28 0.49
C PHE A 94 -1.50 8.74 1.85
N PRO A 95 -2.24 7.78 2.44
CA PRO A 95 -1.75 7.03 3.60
C PRO A 95 -0.37 6.44 3.32
N ILE A 96 0.60 6.71 4.20
CA ILE A 96 1.96 6.19 4.05
C ILE A 96 2.10 4.89 4.87
N PHE A 97 2.47 3.82 4.17
CA PHE A 97 2.99 2.57 4.74
C PHE A 97 4.51 2.58 4.61
N LEU A 98 5.20 2.72 5.73
CA LEU A 98 6.64 2.85 5.77
C LEU A 98 7.28 1.55 6.29
N VAL A 99 8.39 1.13 5.66
CA VAL A 99 9.25 0.03 6.13
C VAL A 99 10.66 0.56 6.27
N ARG A 100 11.26 0.34 7.43
CA ARG A 100 12.65 0.69 7.72
C ARG A 100 13.50 -0.56 7.59
N ILE A 101 14.58 -0.49 6.82
CA ILE A 101 15.46 -1.63 6.60
C ILE A 101 16.92 -1.23 6.81
N GLY A 102 17.65 -2.01 7.60
CA GLY A 102 19.08 -1.78 7.88
C GLY A 102 19.99 -2.91 7.39
N ASP A 103 19.42 -4.04 6.98
CA ASP A 103 20.17 -5.25 6.58
C ASP A 103 19.51 -5.93 5.36
N VAL A 104 20.34 -6.56 4.53
CA VAL A 104 19.93 -7.36 3.37
C VAL A 104 19.11 -8.60 3.79
N ALA A 105 19.33 -9.10 5.01
CA ALA A 105 18.55 -10.22 5.58
C ALA A 105 17.03 -9.93 5.63
N ASP A 106 16.64 -8.66 5.71
CA ASP A 106 15.24 -8.24 5.84
C ASP A 106 14.56 -7.96 4.49
N LEU A 107 15.23 -8.20 3.36
CA LEU A 107 14.68 -7.91 2.03
C LEU A 107 13.37 -8.65 1.73
N GLU A 108 13.15 -9.83 2.31
CA GLU A 108 11.88 -10.55 2.10
C GLU A 108 10.70 -9.80 2.73
N ILE A 109 10.91 -9.05 3.81
CA ILE A 109 9.88 -8.20 4.42
C ILE A 109 9.46 -7.11 3.43
N VAL A 110 10.43 -6.47 2.76
CA VAL A 110 10.17 -5.48 1.72
C VAL A 110 9.42 -6.12 0.54
N ALA A 111 9.84 -7.30 0.09
CA ALA A 111 9.18 -8.03 -0.99
C ALA A 111 7.73 -8.41 -0.64
N GLN A 112 7.47 -8.80 0.60
CA GLN A 112 6.12 -9.11 1.09
C GLN A 112 5.26 -7.83 1.18
N ALA A 113 5.80 -6.75 1.74
CA ALA A 113 5.10 -5.47 1.85
C ALA A 113 4.73 -4.88 0.47
N LEU A 114 5.57 -5.06 -0.55
CA LEU A 114 5.25 -4.71 -1.94
C LEU A 114 4.05 -5.50 -2.49
N ARG A 115 3.93 -6.79 -2.16
CA ARG A 115 2.75 -7.60 -2.53
C ARG A 115 1.49 -7.11 -1.80
N PHE A 116 1.64 -6.67 -0.55
CA PHE A 116 0.53 -6.12 0.24
C PHE A 116 0.03 -4.80 -0.33
N GLN A 117 0.94 -3.89 -0.69
CA GLN A 117 0.60 -2.65 -1.38
C GLN A 117 -0.16 -2.93 -2.68
N GLU A 118 0.31 -3.87 -3.49
CA GLU A 118 -0.38 -4.22 -4.73
C GLU A 118 -1.75 -4.85 -4.48
N TYR A 119 -1.90 -5.69 -3.44
CA TYR A 119 -3.21 -6.21 -3.05
C TYR A 119 -4.19 -5.08 -2.68
N MET A 120 -3.75 -4.09 -1.89
CA MET A 120 -4.60 -2.94 -1.52
C MET A 120 -5.00 -2.13 -2.76
N ARG A 121 -4.05 -1.89 -3.67
CA ARG A 121 -4.30 -1.20 -4.94
C ARG A 121 -5.30 -1.96 -5.82
N ALA A 122 -5.16 -3.28 -5.90
CA ALA A 122 -6.12 -4.18 -6.55
C ALA A 122 -7.54 -4.13 -5.96
N ARG A 123 -7.69 -3.60 -4.74
CA ARG A 123 -8.97 -3.35 -4.05
C ARG A 123 -9.39 -1.88 -4.07
N GLY A 124 -8.71 -1.04 -4.85
CA GLY A 124 -9.03 0.38 -5.00
C GLY A 124 -8.50 1.27 -3.87
N MET A 125 -7.64 0.75 -2.99
CA MET A 125 -7.00 1.53 -1.94
C MET A 125 -5.60 1.95 -2.38
N MET A 126 -5.43 3.25 -2.65
CA MET A 126 -4.12 3.82 -2.97
C MET A 126 -3.40 4.26 -1.69
N ILE A 127 -2.14 3.86 -1.58
CA ILE A 127 -1.25 4.18 -0.47
C ILE A 127 0.14 4.48 -1.04
N ASP A 128 0.90 5.31 -0.33
CA ASP A 128 2.32 5.50 -0.60
C ASP A 128 3.11 4.45 0.19
N PHE A 129 3.75 3.51 -0.51
CA PHE A 129 4.66 2.55 0.11
C PHE A 129 6.09 3.08 0.07
N VAL A 130 6.70 3.23 1.24
CA VAL A 130 8.01 3.87 1.38
C VAL A 130 8.97 2.92 2.08
N VAL A 131 10.09 2.61 1.44
CA VAL A 131 11.19 1.85 2.04
C VAL A 131 12.31 2.83 2.38
N VAL A 132 12.65 2.93 3.66
CA VAL A 132 13.77 3.74 4.15
C VAL A 132 14.96 2.82 4.42
N ASN A 133 16.03 2.98 3.65
CA ASN A 133 17.30 2.33 3.90
C ASN A 133 18.05 3.11 5.00
N GLU A 134 18.26 2.45 6.14
CA GLU A 134 18.94 3.00 7.33
C GLU A 134 20.34 2.42 7.54
N GLN A 135 20.85 1.63 6.58
CA GLN A 135 22.20 1.09 6.67
C GLN A 135 23.25 2.19 6.65
N ALA A 136 24.31 2.00 7.44
CA ALA A 136 25.44 2.93 7.49
C ALA A 136 26.10 3.09 6.10
N SER A 137 26.56 4.31 5.81
CA SER A 137 26.99 4.77 4.47
C SER A 137 28.09 3.93 3.82
N SER A 138 28.93 3.23 4.60
CA SER A 138 30.01 2.38 4.09
C SER A 138 29.55 1.11 3.35
N TYR A 139 28.29 0.68 3.54
CA TYR A 139 27.73 -0.54 2.91
C TYR A 139 26.36 -0.32 2.25
N VAL A 140 25.86 0.92 2.24
CA VAL A 140 24.48 1.26 1.84
C VAL A 140 24.17 0.94 0.37
N GLN A 141 25.18 0.87 -0.51
CA GLN A 141 24.97 0.73 -1.95
C GLN A 141 24.34 -0.61 -2.34
N ASP A 142 24.74 -1.71 -1.70
CA ASP A 142 24.26 -3.03 -2.07
C ASP A 142 22.80 -3.23 -1.64
N LEU A 143 22.47 -2.85 -0.39
CA LEU A 143 21.09 -2.87 0.09
C LEU A 143 20.22 -1.90 -0.71
N GLN A 144 20.71 -0.69 -0.99
CA GLN A 144 19.96 0.28 -1.78
C GLN A 144 19.62 -0.26 -3.16
N ARG A 145 20.59 -0.83 -3.88
CA ARG A 145 20.36 -1.43 -5.20
C ARG A 145 19.36 -2.58 -5.13
N ALA A 146 19.43 -3.42 -4.09
CA ALA A 146 18.50 -4.52 -3.90
C ALA A 146 17.06 -4.03 -3.67
N VAL A 147 16.89 -3.02 -2.79
CA VAL A 147 15.58 -2.37 -2.55
C VAL A 147 15.05 -1.72 -3.83
N GLU A 148 15.87 -0.96 -4.54
CA GLU A 148 15.51 -0.32 -5.81
C GLU A 148 15.06 -1.36 -6.84
N THR A 149 15.81 -2.46 -6.98
CA THR A 149 15.46 -3.57 -7.87
C THR A 149 14.11 -4.19 -7.51
N LEU A 150 13.83 -4.42 -6.22
CA LEU A 150 12.51 -4.92 -5.78
C LEU A 150 11.38 -3.93 -6.10
N CYS A 151 11.60 -2.65 -5.81
CA CYS A 151 10.63 -1.59 -6.08
C CYS A 151 10.37 -1.43 -7.58
N GLU A 152 11.40 -1.42 -8.42
CA GLU A 152 11.29 -1.33 -9.89
C GLU A 152 10.55 -2.53 -10.47
N ASN A 153 10.94 -3.75 -10.06
CA ASN A 153 10.25 -4.96 -10.47
C ASN A 153 8.78 -4.93 -10.07
N SER A 154 8.47 -4.43 -8.87
CA SER A 154 7.07 -4.22 -8.47
C SER A 154 6.40 -3.20 -9.38
N ARG A 155 7.02 -2.05 -9.69
CA ARG A 155 6.43 -1.03 -10.56
C ARG A 155 6.13 -1.52 -11.98
N LEU A 156 6.92 -2.46 -12.49
CA LEU A 156 6.76 -3.03 -13.83
C LEU A 156 5.71 -4.15 -13.91
N ARG A 157 5.40 -4.82 -12.80
CA ARG A 157 4.33 -5.85 -12.76
C ARG A 157 2.97 -5.18 -12.94
N GLY A 158 2.07 -5.81 -13.71
CA GLY A 158 0.64 -5.45 -13.79
C GLY A 158 0.33 -4.01 -14.21
N LYS A 159 0.11 -3.79 -15.51
CA LYS A 159 -0.32 -2.49 -16.08
C LYS A 159 -1.82 -2.23 -15.98
N GLU A 160 -2.60 -3.20 -15.53
CA GLU A 160 -4.07 -3.17 -15.56
C GLU A 160 -4.68 -1.99 -14.78
N LEU A 161 -3.98 -1.49 -13.75
CA LEU A 161 -4.43 -0.40 -12.88
C LEU A 161 -3.67 0.91 -13.11
N GLY A 162 -2.97 1.05 -14.24
CA GLY A 162 -2.14 2.21 -14.56
C GLY A 162 -0.72 2.18 -13.95
N PRO A 163 0.02 3.30 -13.96
CA PRO A 163 1.40 3.36 -13.46
C PRO A 163 1.46 3.25 -11.92
N ARG A 164 2.43 2.49 -11.40
CA ARG A 164 2.66 2.30 -9.95
C ARG A 164 3.55 3.40 -9.38
N GLN A 165 3.04 4.63 -9.31
CA GLN A 165 3.85 5.79 -8.90
C GLN A 165 4.05 5.89 -7.37
N HIS A 166 3.27 5.14 -6.59
CA HIS A 166 3.23 5.21 -5.11
C HIS A 166 4.17 4.23 -4.41
N ILE A 167 5.36 4.00 -4.97
CA ILE A 167 6.40 3.14 -4.40
C ILE A 167 7.70 3.95 -4.37
N PHE A 168 8.23 4.19 -3.19
CA PHE A 168 9.40 5.05 -2.96
C PHE A 168 10.49 4.26 -2.24
N ALA A 169 11.70 4.27 -2.79
CA ALA A 169 12.90 3.75 -2.14
C ALA A 169 13.78 4.95 -1.80
N VAL A 170 14.02 5.18 -0.52
CA VAL A 170 14.66 6.41 -0.04
C VAL A 170 15.76 6.08 0.96
N ARG A 171 16.78 6.95 1.02
CA ARG A 171 17.98 6.73 1.83
C ARG A 171 18.02 7.65 3.04
N ARG A 172 18.22 7.09 4.22
CA ARG A 172 18.31 7.86 5.46
C ARG A 172 19.47 8.85 5.47
N ASP A 173 20.61 8.47 4.88
CA ASP A 173 21.84 9.28 4.90
C ASP A 173 21.80 10.49 3.95
N LEU A 174 20.84 10.52 3.02
CA LEU A 174 20.61 11.65 2.10
C LEU A 174 19.50 12.59 2.58
N MET A 175 18.84 12.28 3.70
CA MET A 175 17.79 13.12 4.28
C MET A 175 18.32 13.96 5.43
N ASP A 176 17.87 15.21 5.50
CA ASP A 176 18.00 15.98 6.74
C ASP A 176 17.10 15.40 7.84
N GLU A 177 17.40 15.76 9.08
CA GLU A 177 16.69 15.25 10.25
C GLU A 177 15.19 15.62 10.23
N ALA A 178 14.87 16.81 9.73
CA ALA A 178 13.50 17.32 9.67
C ALA A 178 12.64 16.51 8.68
N THR A 179 13.16 16.22 7.48
CA THR A 179 12.49 15.38 6.47
C THR A 179 12.26 13.98 7.00
N TYR A 180 13.30 13.37 7.59
CA TYR A 180 13.19 12.01 8.12
C TYR A 180 12.16 11.91 9.25
N LYS A 181 12.18 12.84 10.22
CA LYS A 181 11.16 12.89 11.29
C LYS A 181 9.76 13.13 10.76
N THR A 182 9.62 14.01 9.77
CA THR A 182 8.31 14.30 9.14
C THR A 182 7.75 13.08 8.44
N LEU A 183 8.58 12.35 7.68
CA LEU A 183 8.21 11.12 6.99
C LEU A 183 7.72 10.06 7.99
N LEU A 184 8.51 9.83 9.04
CA LEU A 184 8.19 8.91 10.12
C LEU A 184 6.89 9.29 10.85
N ALA A 185 6.70 10.55 11.23
CA ALA A 185 5.52 11.02 11.96
C ALA A 185 4.23 11.02 11.11
N THR A 186 4.36 11.24 9.80
CA THR A 186 3.24 11.24 8.84
C THR A 186 2.79 9.81 8.50
N ALA A 187 3.72 8.85 8.52
CA ALA A 187 3.40 7.45 8.31
C ALA A 187 2.34 6.95 9.30
N ARG A 188 1.34 6.23 8.76
CA ARG A 188 0.25 5.63 9.54
C ARG A 188 0.61 4.22 10.01
N VAL A 189 1.53 3.58 9.30
CA VAL A 189 2.19 2.32 9.65
C VAL A 189 3.70 2.49 9.45
N VAL A 190 4.51 2.09 10.44
CA VAL A 190 5.98 2.12 10.44
C VAL A 190 6.54 0.79 10.93
#